data_AF-A0A534TU54-F1
#
_entry.id   AF-A0A534TU54-F1
#
_cell.length_a   1.000
_cell.length_b   1.000
_cell.length_c   1.000
_cell.angle_alpha   90.00
_cell.angle_beta   90.00
_cell.angle_gamma   90.00
#
_symmetry.space_group_name_H-M   'P 1'
#
loop_
_entity.id
_entity.type
_entity.pdbx_description
1 polymer ?
#
loop_
_entity_poly.entity_id
_entity_poly.type
_entity_poly.pdbx_seq_one_letter_code
_entity_poly.pdbx_strand_id
1 'polypeptide(L)'
;MTTRKKSRSTRSTKDGLKNRPGPNRTAGNRIGSDDSGNATVSKSSSRSTVSGPAHRGESSAESAGDALAAKFDSTQKLAADMPYNANKALEHGELSMQPQEGQRITASDPSATGSTLTETNPSNKTGAGKPQLGTNPSSLPLDRVRVDSSGQTLTTNQGVPVADNQNSLKAGYRGPVLLQDFILREKITHFDHERIPERIVHARGSAAHGFFECYDSLKKYTAASLFAEAGKRTPVFVRFSTVIGERGSADTVRDVRGFAVKFYTDQGNWDLVGNNIPVFFIQDAMKFPDLVHAAKPEPHFAVPQASTAHDTFWDFISLMPESTHMMLWVMSDRAIPRSFRMMQGFGVHTFRLVNDDGDSRFVKFHWNPMAGTHSLDWDEAVKISGADADFHRRDLWEAIESGAYPEYEFGMQIFTEEQAEKFSFDVLDATKIVPEELVPVTPVGKMVLNRNPDNFFAETEQVAFCAAHIVPGLDFSNDPLLAGRIHSYQDTQISRLGGPNFHEIPINAPVAPPHNNQRDGMHRQAI
;
A
#
# COMPACT_ATOMS: atom_id res chain seq x y z
N MET A 1 64.56 5.60 8.38
CA MET A 1 65.29 6.88 8.56
C MET A 1 64.24 7.99 8.68
N THR A 2 64.20 8.92 9.64
CA THR A 2 65.19 9.93 10.11
C THR A 2 65.60 10.95 9.03
N THR A 3 65.60 12.29 9.23
CA THR A 3 64.93 13.21 10.21
C THR A 3 65.19 14.68 9.82
N ARG A 4 64.22 15.61 10.04
CA ARG A 4 64.41 17.08 10.31
C ARG A 4 65.11 17.95 9.22
N LYS A 5 65.15 19.30 9.25
CA LYS A 5 64.21 20.42 9.60
C LYS A 5 64.91 21.78 9.26
N LYS A 6 64.15 22.89 9.08
CA LYS A 6 64.57 24.34 8.99
C LYS A 6 65.22 24.84 7.67
N SER A 7 65.26 26.15 7.31
CA SER A 7 64.39 27.35 7.56
C SER A 7 64.95 28.65 6.91
N ARG A 8 64.10 29.58 6.40
CA ARG A 8 64.28 31.06 6.16
C ARG A 8 63.05 31.60 5.35
N SER A 9 62.62 32.87 5.29
CA SER A 9 62.87 34.10 6.10
C SER A 9 61.89 35.26 5.72
N THR A 10 61.30 36.00 6.69
CA THR A 10 60.83 37.43 6.64
C THR A 10 59.78 37.88 5.58
N ARG A 11 58.99 38.98 5.70
CA ARG A 11 58.86 40.12 6.66
C ARG A 11 57.38 40.65 6.72
N SER A 12 57.09 41.82 7.34
CA SER A 12 55.72 42.31 7.64
C SER A 12 55.58 43.86 7.69
N THR A 13 54.39 44.37 7.31
CA THR A 13 53.72 45.68 7.58
C THR A 13 52.24 45.53 7.16
N LYS A 14 51.14 46.01 7.79
CA LYS A 14 50.78 46.69 9.06
C LYS A 14 50.39 48.20 9.05
N ASP A 15 49.10 48.45 9.35
CA ASP A 15 48.35 49.62 9.89
C ASP A 15 48.38 51.05 9.26
N GLY A 16 47.22 51.73 9.29
CA GLY A 16 47.00 53.18 9.04
C GLY A 16 45.57 53.64 9.42
N LEU A 17 45.35 54.90 9.84
CA LEU A 17 44.13 55.34 10.56
C LEU A 17 43.69 56.81 10.31
N LYS A 18 42.36 57.05 10.48
CA LYS A 18 41.66 58.27 11.00
C LYS A 18 41.26 59.49 10.12
N ASN A 19 39.99 59.89 10.35
CA ASN A 19 39.43 61.26 10.59
C ASN A 19 38.98 62.22 9.45
N ARG A 20 37.64 62.44 9.38
CA ARG A 20 36.84 63.72 9.53
C ARG A 20 37.17 64.98 8.67
N PRO A 21 36.26 65.97 8.45
CA PRO A 21 35.01 66.29 9.20
C PRO A 21 33.75 66.62 8.33
N GLY A 22 32.66 67.11 8.97
CA GLY A 22 31.61 67.96 8.36
C GLY A 22 31.67 69.38 8.97
N PRO A 23 30.57 70.15 9.16
CA PRO A 23 29.17 70.05 8.69
C PRO A 23 28.60 71.39 8.11
N ASN A 24 27.31 71.48 7.71
CA ASN A 24 26.39 72.53 8.20
C ASN A 24 24.89 72.37 7.82
N ARG A 25 24.05 73.30 8.33
CA ARG A 25 22.57 73.34 8.28
C ARG A 25 21.98 74.33 7.25
N THR A 26 20.73 74.12 6.86
CA THR A 26 19.68 75.17 6.75
C THR A 26 18.28 74.54 6.83
N ALA A 27 17.21 75.35 6.99
CA ALA A 27 15.83 74.90 7.19
C ALA A 27 14.84 75.56 6.21
N GLY A 28 13.66 74.97 6.02
CA GLY A 28 12.59 75.53 5.18
C GLY A 28 11.22 74.91 5.41
N ASN A 29 10.20 75.73 5.70
CA ASN A 29 8.80 75.33 5.81
C ASN A 29 8.18 75.06 4.43
N ARG A 30 7.21 74.12 4.36
CA ARG A 30 5.78 74.46 4.16
C ARG A 30 4.85 73.26 4.30
N ILE A 31 3.58 73.58 4.54
CA ILE A 31 2.43 72.67 4.61
C ILE A 31 1.97 72.33 3.19
N GLY A 32 1.59 71.08 2.97
CA GLY A 32 0.91 70.61 1.76
C GLY A 32 0.19 69.30 2.05
N SER A 33 -1.12 69.34 2.15
CA SER A 33 -1.98 68.17 2.30
C SER A 33 -2.32 67.60 0.92
N ASP A 34 -2.17 66.28 0.74
CA ASP A 34 -2.97 65.53 -0.22
C ASP A 34 -3.14 64.09 0.29
N ASP A 35 -4.40 63.65 0.39
CA ASP A 35 -4.78 62.37 0.98
C ASP A 35 -5.04 61.33 -0.13
N SER A 36 -4.05 60.51 -0.44
CA SER A 36 -4.10 59.55 -1.55
C SER A 36 -3.34 58.24 -1.30
N GLY A 37 -2.89 57.98 -0.07
CA GLY A 37 -1.89 56.93 0.22
C GLY A 37 -2.42 55.50 0.41
N ASN A 38 -3.67 55.31 0.85
CA ASN A 38 -4.09 54.02 1.43
C ASN A 38 -4.50 52.92 0.43
N ALA A 39 -5.03 53.26 -0.75
CA ALA A 39 -5.62 52.28 -1.67
C ALA A 39 -4.58 51.35 -2.35
N THR A 40 -3.33 51.79 -2.48
CA THR A 40 -2.25 51.03 -3.14
C THR A 40 -1.60 50.00 -2.22
N VAL A 41 -1.48 50.27 -0.92
CA VAL A 41 -0.84 49.38 0.07
C VAL A 41 -1.64 48.08 0.26
N SER A 42 -2.98 48.14 0.20
CA SER A 42 -3.85 46.95 0.24
C SER A 42 -3.66 46.03 -0.98
N LYS A 43 -3.30 46.59 -2.14
CA LYS A 43 -3.07 45.84 -3.39
C LYS A 43 -1.64 45.29 -3.53
N SER A 44 -0.65 45.88 -2.87
CA SER A 44 0.72 45.33 -2.85
C SER A 44 0.92 44.26 -1.78
N SER A 45 0.26 44.41 -0.62
CA SER A 45 0.36 43.44 0.48
C SER A 45 -0.33 42.11 0.18
N SER A 46 -1.53 42.10 -0.43
CA SER A 46 -2.17 40.84 -0.85
C SER A 46 -1.35 40.08 -1.89
N ARG A 47 -0.65 40.79 -2.79
CA ARG A 47 0.19 40.21 -3.85
C ARG A 47 1.57 39.75 -3.38
N SER A 48 1.81 39.75 -2.06
CA SER A 48 3.03 39.26 -1.43
C SER A 48 2.79 37.94 -0.70
N THR A 49 3.68 36.98 -0.86
CA THR A 49 3.69 35.75 -0.05
C THR A 49 4.33 35.95 1.33
N VAL A 50 4.89 37.14 1.60
CA VAL A 50 5.32 37.53 2.95
C VAL A 50 4.08 37.89 3.76
N SER A 51 3.83 37.14 4.84
CA SER A 51 2.63 37.13 5.68
C SER A 51 1.84 38.44 5.70
N GLY A 52 0.70 38.44 5.01
CA GLY A 52 -0.26 39.55 5.04
C GLY A 52 -0.78 39.82 6.46
N PRO A 53 -1.30 41.03 6.73
CA PRO A 53 -1.84 41.37 8.04
C PRO A 53 -3.03 40.46 8.38
N ALA A 54 -3.05 39.94 9.61
CA ALA A 54 -4.08 38.99 10.08
C ALA A 54 -5.52 39.53 9.93
N HIS A 55 -5.68 40.85 9.96
CA HIS A 55 -6.90 41.54 9.58
C HIS A 55 -6.57 42.62 8.55
N ARG A 56 -7.34 42.68 7.46
CA ARG A 56 -7.48 43.90 6.66
C ARG A 56 -8.35 44.89 7.44
N GLY A 57 -7.97 46.16 7.46
CA GLY A 57 -8.85 47.21 7.96
C GLY A 57 -10.10 47.37 7.08
N GLU A 58 -11.18 47.89 7.64
CA GLU A 58 -12.53 47.95 7.02
C GLU A 58 -12.63 48.84 5.75
N SER A 59 -11.51 49.44 5.32
CA SER A 59 -11.43 50.45 4.25
C SER A 59 -10.91 49.93 2.91
N SER A 60 -11.40 48.78 2.45
CA SER A 60 -11.37 48.44 1.01
C SER A 60 -12.68 47.83 0.54
N ALA A 61 -13.62 48.71 0.18
CA ALA A 61 -14.83 48.31 -0.54
C ALA A 61 -14.46 47.63 -1.87
N GLU A 62 -15.18 46.55 -2.19
CA GLU A 62 -15.20 45.85 -3.47
C GLU A 62 -13.82 45.49 -4.08
N SER A 63 -13.28 44.36 -3.65
CA SER A 63 -12.21 43.62 -4.35
C SER A 63 -12.69 42.96 -5.67
N ALA A 64 -13.73 43.53 -6.30
CA ALA A 64 -14.41 43.03 -7.50
C ALA A 64 -13.49 43.01 -8.73
N GLY A 65 -12.73 41.92 -8.87
CA GLY A 65 -11.77 41.70 -9.96
C GLY A 65 -10.36 41.30 -9.54
N ASP A 66 -10.01 41.31 -8.24
CA ASP A 66 -8.73 40.77 -7.76
C ASP A 66 -8.94 39.39 -7.11
N ALA A 67 -8.79 38.33 -7.92
CA ALA A 67 -9.00 36.95 -7.50
C ALA A 67 -8.05 36.49 -6.36
N LEU A 68 -6.91 37.16 -6.18
CA LEU A 68 -5.93 36.81 -5.15
C LEU A 68 -6.24 37.51 -3.82
N ALA A 69 -6.82 38.71 -3.86
CA ALA A 69 -7.56 39.25 -2.73
C ALA A 69 -8.74 38.33 -2.35
N ALA A 70 -9.59 37.94 -3.31
CA ALA A 70 -10.77 37.12 -3.05
C ALA A 70 -10.45 35.74 -2.43
N LYS A 71 -9.38 35.06 -2.88
CA LYS A 71 -8.89 33.83 -2.24
C LYS A 71 -8.44 34.10 -0.80
N PHE A 72 -7.64 35.13 -0.56
CA PHE A 72 -7.17 35.47 0.79
C PHE A 72 -8.35 35.75 1.73
N ASP A 73 -9.29 36.59 1.30
CA ASP A 73 -10.47 36.95 2.08
C ASP A 73 -11.35 35.70 2.36
N SER A 74 -11.46 34.78 1.40
CA SER A 74 -12.19 33.50 1.57
C SER A 74 -11.48 32.48 2.46
N THR A 75 -10.15 32.38 2.41
CA THR A 75 -9.35 31.57 3.33
C THR A 75 -9.42 32.11 4.76
N GLN A 76 -9.35 33.43 4.95
CA GLN A 76 -9.52 34.06 6.27
C GLN A 76 -10.93 33.83 6.83
N LYS A 77 -11.97 33.88 5.99
CA LYS A 77 -13.33 33.50 6.41
C LYS A 77 -13.41 32.03 6.83
N LEU A 78 -12.89 31.10 6.01
CA LEU A 78 -12.88 29.67 6.32
C LEU A 78 -12.16 29.35 7.64
N ALA A 79 -11.10 30.09 7.97
CA ALA A 79 -10.44 30.01 9.27
C ALA A 79 -11.29 30.60 10.42
N ALA A 80 -11.96 31.73 10.19
CA ALA A 80 -12.85 32.36 11.17
C ALA A 80 -14.12 31.53 11.46
N ASP A 81 -14.58 30.73 10.50
CA ASP A 81 -15.69 29.78 10.64
C ASP A 81 -15.29 28.55 11.53
N MET A 82 -14.01 28.37 11.87
CA MET A 82 -13.51 27.40 12.87
C MET A 82 -12.66 28.11 13.96
N PRO A 83 -13.27 28.95 14.82
CA PRO A 83 -12.54 29.81 15.75
C PRO A 83 -11.86 29.04 16.91
N TYR A 84 -12.28 27.80 17.16
CA TYR A 84 -11.62 26.83 18.03
C TYR A 84 -12.01 25.41 17.59
N ASN A 85 -11.18 24.41 17.92
CA ASN A 85 -11.53 22.99 17.79
C ASN A 85 -12.41 22.58 18.98
N ALA A 86 -13.69 22.30 18.78
CA ALA A 86 -14.58 21.84 19.85
C ALA A 86 -14.20 20.46 20.40
N ASN A 87 -13.59 19.60 19.57
CA ASN A 87 -13.13 18.28 19.99
C ASN A 87 -11.91 18.37 20.92
N LYS A 88 -11.30 19.55 21.13
CA LYS A 88 -10.06 19.70 21.91
C LYS A 88 -10.19 19.24 23.37
N ALA A 89 -11.39 19.32 23.94
CA ALA A 89 -11.66 18.79 25.29
C ALA A 89 -11.74 17.25 25.33
N LEU A 90 -11.99 16.61 24.18
CA LEU A 90 -12.15 15.16 24.02
C LEU A 90 -10.81 14.47 23.70
N GLU A 91 -9.76 15.24 23.36
CA GLU A 91 -8.39 14.74 23.19
C GLU A 91 -7.70 14.32 24.51
N HIS A 92 -8.40 14.41 25.65
CA HIS A 92 -7.85 14.22 27.00
C HIS A 92 -8.79 13.41 27.91
N GLY A 93 -8.22 12.64 28.84
CA GLY A 93 -8.97 11.81 29.79
C GLY A 93 -9.60 10.58 29.15
N GLU A 94 -10.58 9.97 29.81
CA GLU A 94 -11.24 8.73 29.35
C GLU A 94 -11.92 8.91 27.98
N LEU A 95 -12.39 10.12 27.66
CA LEU A 95 -13.02 10.46 26.39
C LEU A 95 -12.06 10.33 25.19
N SER A 96 -10.74 10.42 25.40
CA SER A 96 -9.76 10.24 24.31
C SER A 96 -9.60 8.79 23.85
N MET A 97 -10.25 7.83 24.54
CA MET A 97 -10.36 6.44 24.09
C MET A 97 -11.47 6.24 23.05
N GLN A 98 -12.33 7.24 22.84
CA GLN A 98 -13.40 7.20 21.83
C GLN A 98 -13.02 8.10 20.63
N PRO A 99 -12.84 7.57 19.41
CA PRO A 99 -12.47 8.38 18.25
C PRO A 99 -13.62 9.33 17.86
N GLN A 100 -13.32 10.64 17.84
CA GLN A 100 -14.30 11.69 17.56
C GLN A 100 -14.24 12.10 16.08
N GLU A 101 -15.38 12.31 15.43
CA GLU A 101 -15.41 12.86 14.07
C GLU A 101 -14.83 14.30 14.08
N GLY A 102 -13.78 14.54 13.30
CA GLY A 102 -13.17 15.86 13.18
C GLY A 102 -14.16 16.88 12.60
N GLN A 103 -14.21 18.08 13.17
CA GLN A 103 -15.09 19.15 12.68
C GLN A 103 -14.76 19.52 11.23
N ARG A 104 -15.81 19.73 10.42
CA ARG A 104 -15.70 20.06 8.99
C ARG A 104 -16.47 21.34 8.68
N ILE A 105 -15.83 22.29 8.00
CA ILE A 105 -16.46 23.50 7.46
C ILE A 105 -16.40 23.45 5.93
N THR A 106 -17.52 23.72 5.26
CA THR A 106 -17.58 23.85 3.81
C THR A 106 -17.10 25.24 3.38
N ALA A 107 -15.99 25.30 2.64
CA ALA A 107 -15.51 26.56 2.07
C ALA A 107 -16.55 27.19 1.13
N SER A 108 -16.87 28.47 1.33
CA SER A 108 -17.82 29.20 0.47
C SER A 108 -17.25 29.60 -0.90
N ASP A 109 -15.95 29.37 -1.12
CA ASP A 109 -15.27 29.50 -2.41
C ASP A 109 -14.25 28.34 -2.54
N PRO A 110 -14.32 27.51 -3.60
CA PRO A 110 -13.32 26.46 -3.85
C PRO A 110 -11.87 26.96 -3.93
N SER A 111 -11.65 28.24 -4.26
CA SER A 111 -10.31 28.83 -4.32
C SER A 111 -9.59 28.83 -2.96
N ALA A 112 -10.35 28.85 -1.86
CA ALA A 112 -9.83 28.84 -0.49
C ALA A 112 -9.19 27.50 -0.09
N THR A 113 -9.58 26.39 -0.74
CA THR A 113 -9.05 25.04 -0.52
C THR A 113 -8.15 24.52 -1.64
N GLY A 114 -8.23 25.10 -2.85
CA GLY A 114 -7.26 24.83 -3.92
C GLY A 114 -5.84 25.27 -3.54
N SER A 115 -4.81 24.70 -4.16
CA SER A 115 -3.41 25.09 -3.92
C SER A 115 -3.10 26.44 -4.59
N THR A 116 -3.51 26.63 -5.84
CA THR A 116 -3.31 27.85 -6.64
C THR A 116 -4.56 28.26 -7.42
N LEU A 117 -4.77 29.57 -7.59
CA LEU A 117 -5.80 30.12 -8.48
C LEU A 117 -5.71 29.57 -9.91
N THR A 118 -4.50 29.24 -10.36
CA THR A 118 -4.21 28.77 -11.72
C THR A 118 -4.64 27.33 -11.98
N GLU A 119 -5.19 26.61 -10.99
CA GLU A 119 -5.91 25.33 -11.20
C GLU A 119 -7.10 25.48 -12.15
N THR A 120 -7.66 26.69 -12.24
CA THR A 120 -8.75 27.00 -13.17
C THR A 120 -8.30 27.29 -14.61
N ASN A 121 -7.00 27.28 -14.90
CA ASN A 121 -6.48 27.55 -16.25
C ASN A 121 -6.53 26.27 -17.12
N PRO A 122 -7.41 26.21 -18.15
CA PRO A 122 -7.59 25.00 -18.94
C PRO A 122 -6.47 24.82 -19.98
N SER A 123 -6.14 23.57 -20.27
CA SER A 123 -5.30 23.17 -21.40
C SER A 123 -5.43 21.68 -21.67
N ASN A 124 -4.92 21.19 -22.81
CA ASN A 124 -4.88 19.76 -23.11
C ASN A 124 -4.08 18.93 -22.08
N LYS A 125 -3.28 19.57 -21.20
CA LYS A 125 -2.50 18.91 -20.14
C LYS A 125 -3.04 19.14 -18.73
N THR A 126 -3.70 20.27 -18.46
CA THR A 126 -4.32 20.62 -17.16
C THR A 126 -5.83 20.35 -17.11
N GLY A 127 -6.42 19.88 -18.20
CA GLY A 127 -7.85 19.58 -18.29
C GLY A 127 -8.72 20.82 -18.43
N ALA A 128 -9.98 20.71 -18.01
CA ALA A 128 -11.03 21.69 -18.27
C ALA A 128 -11.04 22.92 -17.33
N GLY A 129 -10.05 23.08 -16.45
CA GLY A 129 -9.98 24.21 -15.51
C GLY A 129 -11.10 24.23 -14.46
N LYS A 130 -11.64 23.07 -14.09
CA LYS A 130 -12.75 22.91 -13.14
C LYS A 130 -12.45 21.75 -12.16
N PRO A 131 -12.18 22.02 -10.87
CA PRO A 131 -11.87 20.95 -9.91
C PRO A 131 -13.12 20.12 -9.57
N GLN A 132 -12.95 18.80 -9.45
CA GLN A 132 -13.97 17.88 -8.96
C GLN A 132 -13.77 17.66 -7.45
N LEU A 133 -14.42 18.50 -6.63
CA LEU A 133 -14.26 18.49 -5.17
C LEU A 133 -14.62 17.11 -4.58
N GLY A 134 -13.79 16.61 -3.65
CA GLY A 134 -13.98 15.31 -3.00
C GLY A 134 -13.73 14.08 -3.88
N THR A 135 -13.23 14.27 -5.11
CA THR A 135 -12.88 13.16 -6.02
C THR A 135 -11.39 12.89 -5.99
N ASN A 136 -10.98 11.66 -5.71
CA ASN A 136 -9.59 11.22 -5.86
C ASN A 136 -9.47 10.28 -7.08
N PRO A 137 -8.83 10.71 -8.19
CA PRO A 137 -8.69 9.90 -9.39
C PRO A 137 -7.91 8.59 -9.21
N SER A 138 -7.11 8.42 -8.15
CA SER A 138 -6.40 7.15 -7.91
C SER A 138 -7.34 6.00 -7.52
N SER A 139 -8.49 6.33 -6.92
CA SER A 139 -9.55 5.38 -6.52
C SER A 139 -10.52 4.99 -7.63
N LEU A 140 -10.37 5.54 -8.85
CA LEU A 140 -11.18 5.12 -9.99
C LEU A 140 -10.78 3.69 -10.46
N PRO A 141 -11.71 2.92 -11.06
CA PRO A 141 -11.45 1.55 -11.52
C PRO A 141 -10.26 1.40 -12.48
N LEU A 142 -9.74 0.17 -12.62
CA LEU A 142 -8.58 -0.16 -13.46
C LEU A 142 -8.69 0.29 -14.92
N ASP A 143 -9.91 0.51 -15.44
CA ASP A 143 -10.13 1.14 -16.76
C ASP A 143 -9.41 2.48 -16.93
N ARG A 144 -9.13 3.21 -15.83
CA ARG A 144 -8.34 4.47 -15.83
C ARG A 144 -6.89 4.31 -16.29
N VAL A 145 -6.36 3.08 -16.30
CA VAL A 145 -4.98 2.74 -16.70
C VAL A 145 -4.90 1.67 -17.80
N ARG A 146 -6.03 1.17 -18.31
CA ARG A 146 -6.04 0.22 -19.43
C ARG A 146 -5.62 0.92 -20.72
N VAL A 147 -4.87 0.21 -21.55
CA VAL A 147 -4.38 0.68 -22.86
C VAL A 147 -4.78 -0.35 -23.92
N ASP A 148 -5.57 0.10 -24.90
CA ASP A 148 -5.76 -0.63 -26.16
C ASP A 148 -4.88 0.01 -27.24
N SER A 149 -3.94 -0.78 -27.77
CA SER A 149 -3.02 -0.36 -28.83
C SER A 149 -3.58 -0.60 -30.25
N SER A 150 -4.82 -1.10 -30.37
CA SER A 150 -5.44 -1.43 -31.65
C SER A 150 -5.52 -0.22 -32.59
N GLY A 151 -4.89 -0.35 -33.77
CA GLY A 151 -4.82 0.70 -34.78
C GLY A 151 -3.95 1.91 -34.40
N GLN A 152 -3.22 1.89 -33.28
CA GLN A 152 -2.41 3.01 -32.82
C GLN A 152 -1.01 3.01 -33.44
N THR A 153 -0.42 4.19 -33.57
CA THR A 153 0.97 4.37 -34.01
C THR A 153 1.93 4.02 -32.88
N LEU A 154 2.99 3.26 -33.18
CA LEU A 154 4.07 3.02 -32.21
C LEU A 154 4.78 4.35 -31.88
N THR A 155 4.87 4.68 -30.59
CA THR A 155 5.56 5.87 -30.10
C THR A 155 6.64 5.54 -29.07
N THR A 156 7.51 6.52 -28.79
CA THR A 156 8.26 6.58 -27.53
C THR A 156 7.34 6.80 -26.33
N ASN A 157 7.85 6.64 -25.12
CA ASN A 157 7.15 6.98 -23.87
C ASN A 157 6.88 8.50 -23.74
N GLN A 158 7.49 9.33 -24.59
CA GLN A 158 7.18 10.77 -24.75
C GLN A 158 6.15 11.05 -25.86
N GLY A 159 5.54 10.02 -26.47
CA GLY A 159 4.54 10.16 -27.53
C GLY A 159 5.10 10.51 -28.92
N VAL A 160 6.41 10.37 -29.15
CA VAL A 160 7.04 10.65 -30.46
C VAL A 160 6.88 9.42 -31.38
N PRO A 161 6.28 9.54 -32.58
CA PRO A 161 6.13 8.43 -33.51
C PRO A 161 7.45 7.79 -33.93
N VAL A 162 7.52 6.45 -33.90
CA VAL A 162 8.69 5.65 -34.27
C VAL A 162 8.55 5.16 -35.71
N ALA A 163 9.38 5.70 -36.61
CA ALA A 163 9.35 5.37 -38.04
C ALA A 163 10.02 4.02 -38.38
N ASP A 164 11.07 3.63 -37.64
CA ASP A 164 11.73 2.33 -37.74
C ASP A 164 12.00 1.80 -36.32
N ASN A 165 11.58 0.56 -36.05
CA ASN A 165 11.74 -0.15 -34.78
C ASN A 165 12.64 -1.40 -34.93
N GLN A 166 13.21 -1.59 -36.12
CA GLN A 166 14.04 -2.74 -36.53
C GLN A 166 15.54 -2.41 -36.53
N ASN A 167 15.90 -1.14 -36.72
CA ASN A 167 17.29 -0.69 -36.80
C ASN A 167 17.64 0.37 -35.75
N SER A 168 18.85 0.27 -35.20
CA SER A 168 19.52 1.40 -34.55
C SER A 168 20.06 2.41 -35.57
N LEU A 169 20.06 3.69 -35.21
CA LEU A 169 20.70 4.75 -35.98
C LEU A 169 22.23 4.57 -36.02
N LYS A 170 22.79 4.48 -37.23
CA LYS A 170 24.22 4.20 -37.47
C LYS A 170 24.88 5.25 -38.36
N ALA A 171 26.20 5.39 -38.26
CA ALA A 171 27.02 6.17 -39.19
C ALA A 171 27.14 5.47 -40.57
N GLY A 172 26.04 5.42 -41.32
CA GLY A 172 25.91 4.64 -42.56
C GLY A 172 25.52 3.18 -42.31
N TYR A 173 25.15 2.48 -43.38
CA TYR A 173 24.45 1.18 -43.32
C TYR A 173 25.12 0.11 -42.43
N ARG A 174 26.46 0.01 -42.51
CA ARG A 174 27.31 -0.90 -41.70
C ARG A 174 28.21 -0.17 -40.71
N GLY A 175 27.92 1.09 -40.39
CA GLY A 175 28.70 1.89 -39.43
C GLY A 175 28.34 1.59 -37.97
N PRO A 176 29.09 2.18 -37.01
CA PRO A 176 28.76 2.10 -35.58
C PRO A 176 27.44 2.80 -35.27
N VAL A 177 26.77 2.33 -34.21
CA VAL A 177 25.57 2.94 -33.64
C VAL A 177 25.90 4.30 -33.00
N LEU A 178 24.98 5.26 -33.11
CA LEU A 178 25.18 6.63 -32.62
C LEU A 178 24.44 6.88 -31.30
N LEU A 179 25.13 7.44 -30.31
CA LEU A 179 24.59 7.73 -28.97
C LEU A 179 23.38 8.70 -29.00
N GLN A 180 23.24 9.49 -30.06
CA GLN A 180 22.09 10.39 -30.27
C GLN A 180 20.77 9.64 -30.55
N ASP A 181 20.80 8.32 -30.77
CA ASP A 181 19.61 7.47 -30.89
C ASP A 181 18.85 7.41 -29.54
N PHE A 182 17.89 8.31 -29.37
CA PHE A 182 17.07 8.37 -28.16
C PHE A 182 15.99 7.28 -28.13
N ILE A 183 15.56 6.77 -29.29
CA ILE A 183 14.54 5.72 -29.39
C ILE A 183 15.13 4.40 -28.91
N LEU A 184 16.32 4.04 -29.41
CA LEU A 184 17.07 2.88 -28.92
C LEU A 184 17.34 2.99 -27.42
N ARG A 185 17.86 4.14 -26.96
CA ARG A 185 18.21 4.32 -25.55
C ARG A 185 17.00 4.25 -24.62
N GLU A 186 15.89 4.89 -24.95
CA GLU A 186 14.68 4.84 -24.12
C GLU A 186 14.14 3.40 -24.02
N LYS A 187 14.03 2.70 -25.15
CA LYS A 187 13.56 1.31 -25.22
C LYS A 187 14.44 0.35 -24.42
N ILE A 188 15.77 0.46 -24.56
CA ILE A 188 16.72 -0.38 -23.80
C ILE A 188 16.74 0.00 -22.32
N THR A 189 16.71 1.30 -21.97
CA THR A 189 16.67 1.74 -20.57
C THR A 189 15.41 1.25 -19.86
N HIS A 190 14.25 1.20 -20.54
CA HIS A 190 13.05 0.60 -19.95
C HIS A 190 13.22 -0.92 -19.72
N PHE A 191 13.73 -1.65 -20.71
CA PHE A 191 14.00 -3.09 -20.61
C PHE A 191 14.96 -3.42 -19.44
N ASP A 192 16.07 -2.69 -19.34
CA ASP A 192 17.11 -2.87 -18.30
C ASP A 192 16.57 -2.68 -16.86
N HIS A 193 15.43 -1.99 -16.70
CA HIS A 193 14.83 -1.65 -15.41
C HIS A 193 13.45 -2.31 -15.17
N GLU A 194 13.05 -3.30 -15.97
CA GLU A 194 11.76 -4.01 -15.79
C GLU A 194 11.63 -4.82 -14.47
N ARG A 195 12.75 -5.12 -13.79
CA ARG A 195 12.77 -6.05 -12.64
C ARG A 195 12.80 -5.31 -11.31
N ILE A 196 11.68 -5.34 -10.60
CA ILE A 196 11.59 -4.97 -9.18
C ILE A 196 12.00 -6.16 -8.26
N PRO A 197 12.39 -5.89 -7.00
CA PRO A 197 12.56 -6.95 -6.00
C PRO A 197 11.31 -7.82 -5.89
N GLU A 198 11.50 -9.11 -5.65
CA GLU A 198 10.40 -9.99 -5.27
C GLU A 198 10.03 -9.82 -3.78
N ARG A 199 8.95 -10.46 -3.36
CA ARG A 199 8.60 -10.58 -1.95
C ARG A 199 9.61 -11.53 -1.29
N ILE A 200 10.16 -11.17 -0.13
CA ILE A 200 11.19 -11.95 0.59
C ILE A 200 10.77 -13.42 0.78
N VAL A 201 9.50 -13.60 1.14
CA VAL A 201 8.74 -14.86 1.14
C VAL A 201 7.50 -14.71 0.27
N HIS A 202 6.90 -15.82 -0.17
CA HIS A 202 5.74 -15.84 -1.07
C HIS A 202 6.02 -15.18 -2.44
N ALA A 203 7.27 -15.24 -2.92
CA ALA A 203 7.67 -14.68 -4.21
C ALA A 203 6.93 -15.35 -5.37
N ARG A 204 6.99 -16.70 -5.46
CA ARG A 204 6.20 -17.48 -6.40
C ARG A 204 4.72 -17.45 -6.03
N GLY A 205 3.87 -17.01 -6.97
CA GLY A 205 2.43 -16.95 -6.77
C GLY A 205 1.64 -16.57 -8.02
N SER A 206 0.31 -16.62 -7.89
CA SER A 206 -0.69 -16.44 -8.95
C SER A 206 -1.95 -15.82 -8.36
N ALA A 207 -2.66 -14.99 -9.13
CA ALA A 207 -3.77 -14.19 -8.60
C ALA A 207 -4.94 -14.05 -9.57
N ALA A 208 -6.12 -13.74 -9.03
CA ALA A 208 -7.35 -13.49 -9.75
C ALA A 208 -8.24 -12.46 -9.05
N HIS A 209 -9.09 -11.80 -9.84
CA HIS A 209 -10.19 -10.94 -9.38
C HIS A 209 -11.44 -11.77 -9.08
N GLY A 210 -12.28 -11.23 -8.21
CA GLY A 210 -13.56 -11.83 -7.87
C GLY A 210 -14.45 -10.90 -7.05
N PHE A 211 -15.43 -11.50 -6.38
CA PHE A 211 -16.23 -10.84 -5.35
C PHE A 211 -16.43 -11.77 -4.15
N PHE A 212 -16.57 -11.17 -2.97
CA PHE A 212 -17.16 -11.78 -1.78
C PHE A 212 -18.63 -11.34 -1.66
N GLU A 213 -19.52 -12.25 -1.29
CA GLU A 213 -20.94 -12.01 -1.05
C GLU A 213 -21.31 -12.50 0.36
N CYS A 214 -21.78 -11.60 1.21
CA CYS A 214 -22.16 -11.95 2.59
C CYS A 214 -23.52 -12.68 2.61
N TYR A 215 -23.65 -13.73 3.44
CA TYR A 215 -24.91 -14.48 3.55
C TYR A 215 -25.95 -13.75 4.41
N ASP A 216 -25.55 -13.28 5.60
CA ASP A 216 -26.42 -12.70 6.63
C ASP A 216 -25.71 -11.56 7.38
N SER A 217 -26.47 -10.63 7.94
CA SER A 217 -25.91 -9.47 8.67
C SER A 217 -25.19 -9.90 9.95
N LEU A 218 -23.89 -9.57 10.06
CA LEU A 218 -23.08 -9.86 11.25
C LEU A 218 -23.00 -8.67 12.24
N LYS A 219 -23.87 -7.66 12.13
CA LYS A 219 -23.85 -6.46 12.99
C LYS A 219 -23.83 -6.73 14.50
N LYS A 220 -24.41 -7.85 14.93
CA LYS A 220 -24.32 -8.36 16.32
C LYS A 220 -22.87 -8.52 16.82
N TYR A 221 -21.95 -8.85 15.92
CA TYR A 221 -20.56 -9.18 16.20
C TYR A 221 -19.58 -8.12 15.67
N THR A 222 -19.86 -7.48 14.54
CA THR A 222 -18.93 -6.57 13.87
C THR A 222 -19.62 -5.40 13.16
N ALA A 223 -19.07 -4.19 13.31
CA ALA A 223 -19.45 -3.00 12.55
C ALA A 223 -18.91 -3.01 11.09
N ALA A 224 -18.13 -4.02 10.70
CA ALA A 224 -17.42 -4.02 9.41
C ALA A 224 -18.39 -4.09 8.23
N SER A 225 -18.38 -3.01 7.43
CA SER A 225 -19.35 -2.71 6.37
C SER A 225 -19.59 -3.84 5.36
N LEU A 226 -18.62 -4.69 5.06
CA LEU A 226 -18.79 -5.83 4.14
C LEU A 226 -19.69 -6.96 4.67
N PHE A 227 -19.96 -7.00 5.98
CA PHE A 227 -20.88 -7.95 6.62
C PHE A 227 -22.18 -7.29 7.12
N ALA A 228 -22.47 -6.06 6.67
CA ALA A 228 -23.58 -5.26 7.18
C ALA A 228 -24.97 -5.83 6.81
N GLU A 229 -25.10 -6.53 5.68
CA GLU A 229 -26.38 -7.01 5.14
C GLU A 229 -26.20 -8.23 4.21
N ALA A 230 -27.26 -9.04 4.10
CA ALA A 230 -27.31 -10.20 3.22
C ALA A 230 -27.21 -9.81 1.73
N GLY A 231 -26.45 -10.58 0.95
CA GLY A 231 -26.25 -10.35 -0.49
C GLY A 231 -25.32 -9.18 -0.84
N LYS A 232 -24.76 -8.45 0.14
CA LYS A 232 -23.80 -7.37 -0.15
C LYS A 232 -22.55 -7.96 -0.81
N ARG A 233 -22.26 -7.47 -2.02
CA ARG A 233 -21.06 -7.85 -2.78
C ARG A 233 -19.93 -6.85 -2.59
N THR A 234 -18.77 -7.36 -2.20
CA THR A 234 -17.51 -6.62 -2.04
C THR A 234 -16.51 -7.15 -3.08
N PRO A 235 -15.94 -6.31 -3.96
CA PRO A 235 -14.89 -6.76 -4.88
C PRO A 235 -13.68 -7.31 -4.12
N VAL A 236 -13.04 -8.34 -4.68
CA VAL A 236 -11.79 -8.89 -4.12
C VAL A 236 -10.71 -9.12 -5.17
N PHE A 237 -9.45 -9.05 -4.72
CA PHE A 237 -8.30 -9.61 -5.46
C PHE A 237 -7.59 -10.61 -4.55
N VAL A 238 -7.36 -11.82 -5.06
CA VAL A 238 -6.79 -12.93 -4.29
C VAL A 238 -5.47 -13.35 -4.90
N ARG A 239 -4.42 -13.49 -4.08
CA ARG A 239 -3.13 -14.05 -4.50
C ARG A 239 -2.80 -15.30 -3.70
N PHE A 240 -2.69 -16.41 -4.43
CA PHE A 240 -2.12 -17.67 -3.95
C PHE A 240 -0.61 -17.69 -4.17
N SER A 241 0.11 -18.46 -3.36
CA SER A 241 1.58 -18.51 -3.40
C SER A 241 2.15 -19.74 -2.69
N THR A 242 3.38 -20.13 -2.98
CA THR A 242 4.23 -20.93 -2.05
C THR A 242 4.85 -19.96 -1.01
N VAL A 243 5.88 -20.35 -0.25
CA VAL A 243 6.56 -19.48 0.73
C VAL A 243 8.04 -19.30 0.43
N ILE A 244 8.81 -20.39 0.39
CA ILE A 244 10.28 -20.32 0.36
C ILE A 244 10.85 -20.14 -1.05
N GLY A 245 10.15 -20.64 -2.07
CA GLY A 245 10.58 -20.54 -3.45
C GLY A 245 10.65 -19.11 -3.98
N GLU A 246 11.72 -18.80 -4.71
CA GLU A 246 11.86 -17.55 -5.47
C GLU A 246 10.84 -17.45 -6.61
N ARG A 247 10.62 -16.28 -7.21
CA ARG A 247 9.47 -16.05 -8.13
C ARG A 247 9.40 -17.00 -9.34
N GLY A 248 10.54 -17.58 -9.75
CA GLY A 248 10.68 -18.57 -10.82
C GLY A 248 10.60 -20.03 -10.40
N SER A 249 10.32 -20.35 -9.13
CA SER A 249 10.18 -21.73 -8.65
C SER A 249 8.90 -22.43 -9.16
N ALA A 250 8.80 -23.74 -8.92
CA ALA A 250 7.65 -24.54 -9.33
C ALA A 250 6.46 -24.48 -8.33
N ASP A 251 5.24 -24.69 -8.85
CA ASP A 251 3.98 -24.57 -8.11
C ASP A 251 3.61 -25.77 -7.21
N THR A 252 4.09 -26.99 -7.52
CA THR A 252 3.69 -28.25 -6.84
C THR A 252 4.66 -28.71 -5.74
N VAL A 253 5.65 -27.89 -5.36
CA VAL A 253 6.59 -28.19 -4.28
C VAL A 253 5.89 -28.46 -2.93
N ARG A 254 6.54 -29.23 -2.05
CA ARG A 254 6.09 -29.41 -0.65
C ARG A 254 6.45 -28.15 0.15
N ASP A 255 5.45 -27.31 0.36
CA ASP A 255 5.55 -26.02 1.04
C ASP A 255 4.18 -25.62 1.60
N VAL A 256 4.12 -24.66 2.52
CA VAL A 256 2.86 -23.99 2.87
C VAL A 256 2.37 -23.22 1.63
N ARG A 257 1.06 -23.02 1.49
CA ARG A 257 0.51 -22.07 0.51
C ARG A 257 -0.02 -20.83 1.19
N GLY A 258 0.47 -19.66 0.78
CA GLY A 258 -0.11 -18.38 1.17
C GLY A 258 -1.42 -18.12 0.42
N PHE A 259 -2.43 -17.64 1.13
CA PHE A 259 -3.78 -17.35 0.63
C PHE A 259 -4.15 -15.94 1.12
N ALA A 260 -3.77 -14.92 0.34
CA ALA A 260 -4.02 -13.52 0.67
C ALA A 260 -5.22 -12.97 -0.11
N VAL A 261 -6.19 -12.38 0.60
CA VAL A 261 -7.41 -11.79 0.04
C VAL A 261 -7.47 -10.31 0.38
N LYS A 262 -7.54 -9.45 -0.65
CA LYS A 262 -7.80 -8.01 -0.52
C LYS A 262 -9.27 -7.75 -0.79
N PHE A 263 -9.99 -7.20 0.17
CA PHE A 263 -11.38 -6.76 0.03
C PHE A 263 -11.40 -5.24 -0.18
N TYR A 264 -12.00 -4.78 -1.28
CA TYR A 264 -12.16 -3.37 -1.57
C TYR A 264 -13.50 -2.88 -1.01
N THR A 265 -13.54 -2.53 0.29
CA THR A 265 -14.79 -2.13 0.97
C THR A 265 -15.10 -0.64 0.79
N ASP A 266 -16.35 -0.28 1.05
CA ASP A 266 -16.86 1.09 1.15
C ASP A 266 -16.28 1.89 2.34
N GLN A 267 -15.55 1.24 3.26
CA GLN A 267 -14.82 1.88 4.36
C GLN A 267 -13.28 1.71 4.27
N GLY A 268 -12.76 1.26 3.12
CA GLY A 268 -11.32 1.07 2.88
C GLY A 268 -10.96 -0.36 2.47
N ASN A 269 -9.66 -0.62 2.29
CA ASN A 269 -9.19 -1.97 1.94
C ASN A 269 -8.93 -2.79 3.21
N TRP A 270 -9.50 -3.99 3.30
CA TRP A 270 -9.13 -5.02 4.29
C TRP A 270 -8.29 -6.11 3.62
N ASP A 271 -7.17 -6.50 4.23
CA ASP A 271 -6.34 -7.59 3.75
C ASP A 271 -6.33 -8.78 4.73
N LEU A 272 -7.05 -9.85 4.39
CA LEU A 272 -6.95 -11.13 5.10
C LEU A 272 -5.78 -11.93 4.52
N VAL A 273 -4.61 -11.83 5.17
CA VAL A 273 -3.35 -12.44 4.72
C VAL A 273 -3.11 -13.79 5.40
N GLY A 274 -3.77 -14.83 4.91
CA GLY A 274 -3.77 -16.18 5.47
C GLY A 274 -2.82 -17.19 4.80
N ASN A 275 -2.87 -18.43 5.29
CA ASN A 275 -2.19 -19.62 4.75
C ASN A 275 -3.18 -20.78 4.56
N ASN A 276 -2.79 -21.85 3.85
CA ASN A 276 -3.61 -23.06 3.67
C ASN A 276 -3.54 -24.08 4.83
N ILE A 277 -2.88 -23.71 5.92
CA ILE A 277 -2.69 -24.48 7.15
C ILE A 277 -3.09 -23.56 8.32
N PRO A 278 -3.84 -24.04 9.34
CA PRO A 278 -4.46 -23.19 10.37
C PRO A 278 -3.51 -22.70 11.48
N VAL A 279 -2.23 -23.03 11.39
CA VAL A 279 -1.17 -22.69 12.35
C VAL A 279 0.08 -22.18 11.65
N PHE A 280 1.04 -21.66 12.41
CA PHE A 280 2.37 -21.29 11.93
C PHE A 280 3.48 -22.07 12.64
N PHE A 281 4.71 -21.97 12.14
CA PHE A 281 5.90 -22.66 12.67
C PHE A 281 6.38 -22.11 14.02
N ILE A 282 6.11 -20.85 14.33
CA ILE A 282 6.73 -20.12 15.44
C ILE A 282 5.69 -19.28 16.18
N GLN A 283 5.93 -19.02 17.47
CA GLN A 283 5.05 -18.24 18.33
C GLN A 283 5.26 -16.72 18.18
N ASP A 284 6.51 -16.25 18.03
CA ASP A 284 6.87 -14.83 18.07
C ASP A 284 7.52 -14.36 16.76
N ALA A 285 7.15 -13.16 16.27
CA ALA A 285 7.68 -12.59 15.03
C ALA A 285 9.21 -12.35 15.04
N MET A 286 9.85 -12.20 16.20
CA MET A 286 11.31 -12.10 16.33
C MET A 286 12.03 -13.33 15.76
N LYS A 287 11.39 -14.52 15.79
CA LYS A 287 11.94 -15.77 15.22
C LYS A 287 11.72 -15.90 13.71
N PHE A 288 10.97 -14.99 13.07
CA PHE A 288 10.64 -15.08 11.65
C PHE A 288 11.86 -15.02 10.71
N PRO A 289 12.86 -14.15 10.92
CA PRO A 289 14.07 -14.18 10.10
C PRO A 289 14.87 -15.48 10.25
N ASP A 290 14.99 -16.01 11.47
CA ASP A 290 15.71 -17.27 11.73
C ASP A 290 15.06 -18.44 11.00
N LEU A 291 13.74 -18.60 11.14
CA LEU A 291 12.94 -19.62 10.45
C LEU A 291 13.08 -19.50 8.92
N VAL A 292 12.96 -18.27 8.38
CA VAL A 292 13.01 -18.05 6.94
C VAL A 292 14.41 -18.30 6.40
N HIS A 293 15.48 -17.90 7.10
CA HIS A 293 16.85 -18.22 6.71
C HIS A 293 17.15 -19.72 6.77
N ALA A 294 16.61 -20.43 7.77
CA ALA A 294 16.73 -21.88 7.89
C ALA A 294 15.93 -22.64 6.82
N ALA A 295 14.81 -22.09 6.34
CA ALA A 295 13.97 -22.74 5.32
C ALA A 295 14.35 -22.39 3.86
N LYS A 296 14.97 -21.23 3.65
CA LYS A 296 15.49 -20.77 2.35
C LYS A 296 16.72 -21.61 1.88
N PRO A 297 17.14 -21.49 0.61
CA PRO A 297 18.37 -22.12 0.13
C PRO A 297 19.59 -21.62 0.92
N GLU A 298 20.52 -22.51 1.28
CA GLU A 298 21.58 -22.16 2.23
C GLU A 298 22.55 -21.09 1.67
N PRO A 299 22.97 -20.11 2.50
CA PRO A 299 23.60 -18.88 2.01
C PRO A 299 24.99 -19.06 1.38
N HIS A 300 25.61 -20.24 1.53
CA HIS A 300 26.94 -20.51 0.99
C HIS A 300 26.94 -20.95 -0.48
N PHE A 301 25.81 -21.47 -0.99
CA PHE A 301 25.67 -21.97 -2.37
C PHE A 301 24.28 -21.80 -3.01
N ALA A 302 23.30 -21.22 -2.30
CA ALA A 302 21.93 -20.99 -2.75
C ALA A 302 21.18 -22.27 -3.22
N VAL A 303 21.36 -23.38 -2.49
CA VAL A 303 20.69 -24.67 -2.71
C VAL A 303 20.06 -25.14 -1.40
N PRO A 304 18.91 -25.84 -1.40
CA PRO A 304 18.03 -26.15 -2.53
C PRO A 304 16.98 -25.06 -2.77
N GLN A 305 16.62 -24.84 -4.04
CA GLN A 305 15.48 -23.99 -4.42
C GLN A 305 14.16 -24.65 -3.98
N ALA A 306 13.29 -23.88 -3.32
CA ALA A 306 11.90 -24.25 -3.02
C ALA A 306 11.70 -25.64 -2.35
N SER A 307 12.61 -26.04 -1.46
CA SER A 307 12.53 -27.28 -0.70
C SER A 307 13.04 -27.08 0.73
N THR A 308 12.39 -27.71 1.71
CA THR A 308 12.86 -27.77 3.11
C THR A 308 13.63 -29.06 3.43
N ALA A 309 13.94 -29.88 2.42
CA ALA A 309 14.71 -31.11 2.58
C ALA A 309 16.23 -30.84 2.58
N HIS A 310 16.71 -30.07 3.56
CA HIS A 310 18.13 -29.73 3.76
C HIS A 310 18.46 -29.48 5.24
N ASP A 311 19.75 -29.56 5.56
CA ASP A 311 20.27 -29.64 6.93
C ASP A 311 19.90 -28.42 7.78
N THR A 312 20.04 -27.19 7.28
CA THR A 312 19.75 -25.99 8.10
C THR A 312 18.28 -25.86 8.51
N PHE A 313 17.33 -26.34 7.70
CA PHE A 313 15.91 -26.38 8.08
C PHE A 313 15.68 -27.38 9.22
N TRP A 314 16.19 -28.60 9.08
CA TRP A 314 15.98 -29.66 10.07
C TRP A 314 16.75 -29.42 11.38
N ASP A 315 17.89 -28.74 11.34
CA ASP A 315 18.59 -28.23 12.53
C ASP A 315 17.67 -27.28 13.33
N PHE A 316 17.15 -26.22 12.69
CA PHE A 316 16.21 -25.28 13.32
C PHE A 316 14.99 -26.01 13.91
N ILE A 317 14.35 -26.89 13.13
CA ILE A 317 13.18 -27.65 13.59
C ILE A 317 13.51 -28.60 14.75
N SER A 318 14.72 -29.19 14.80
CA SER A 318 15.14 -30.05 15.90
C SER A 318 15.34 -29.28 17.22
N LEU A 319 15.67 -27.98 17.14
CA LEU A 319 15.91 -27.09 18.27
C LEU A 319 14.69 -26.26 18.69
N MET A 320 13.66 -26.17 17.84
CA MET A 320 12.47 -25.31 18.02
C MET A 320 11.19 -26.16 18.08
N PRO A 321 10.91 -26.86 19.21
CA PRO A 321 9.80 -27.80 19.32
C PRO A 321 8.40 -27.15 19.20
N GLU A 322 8.28 -25.83 19.29
CA GLU A 322 7.05 -25.08 18.94
C GLU A 322 6.59 -25.35 17.50
N SER A 323 7.53 -25.59 16.58
CA SER A 323 7.24 -25.93 15.18
C SER A 323 6.63 -27.32 14.97
N THR A 324 6.64 -28.20 15.98
CA THR A 324 6.21 -29.62 15.84
C THR A 324 4.81 -29.75 15.25
N HIS A 325 3.85 -28.92 15.67
CA HIS A 325 2.49 -28.98 15.13
C HIS A 325 2.47 -28.63 13.63
N MET A 326 3.14 -27.54 13.25
CA MET A 326 3.25 -27.11 11.85
C MET A 326 3.98 -28.16 10.98
N MET A 327 4.95 -28.87 11.55
CA MET A 327 5.65 -29.97 10.88
C MET A 327 4.74 -31.14 10.51
N LEU A 328 3.77 -31.49 11.36
CA LEU A 328 2.75 -32.49 11.03
C LEU A 328 1.91 -32.06 9.81
N TRP A 329 1.52 -30.78 9.75
CA TRP A 329 0.78 -30.24 8.61
C TRP A 329 1.61 -30.22 7.33
N VAL A 330 2.85 -29.73 7.36
CA VAL A 330 3.66 -29.55 6.13
C VAL A 330 4.26 -30.86 5.60
N MET A 331 4.37 -31.89 6.44
CA MET A 331 4.76 -33.25 6.02
C MET A 331 3.55 -34.11 5.60
N SER A 332 2.32 -33.70 5.93
CA SER A 332 1.10 -34.25 5.32
C SER A 332 0.88 -33.70 3.90
N ASP A 333 -0.07 -34.26 3.15
CA ASP A 333 -0.32 -33.84 1.76
C ASP A 333 -0.99 -32.46 1.65
N ARG A 334 -1.36 -31.84 2.78
CA ARG A 334 -1.78 -30.42 2.84
C ARG A 334 -0.75 -29.45 2.26
N ALA A 335 0.52 -29.82 2.20
CA ALA A 335 1.59 -29.04 1.58
C ALA A 335 1.82 -29.33 0.08
N ILE A 336 1.06 -30.24 -0.52
CA ILE A 336 1.04 -30.54 -1.96
C ILE A 336 -0.41 -30.58 -2.47
N PRO A 337 -1.19 -29.49 -2.34
CA PRO A 337 -2.57 -29.44 -2.81
C PRO A 337 -2.66 -29.71 -4.32
N ARG A 338 -3.77 -30.28 -4.80
CA ARG A 338 -4.02 -30.57 -6.22
C ARG A 338 -4.31 -29.30 -7.02
N SER A 339 -4.85 -28.28 -6.38
CA SER A 339 -5.12 -26.96 -6.94
C SER A 339 -5.28 -25.97 -5.79
N PHE A 340 -5.03 -24.68 -6.04
CA PHE A 340 -5.46 -23.63 -5.13
C PHE A 340 -6.98 -23.69 -4.88
N ARG A 341 -7.76 -24.12 -5.89
CA ARG A 341 -9.22 -24.34 -5.81
C ARG A 341 -9.64 -25.44 -4.81
N MET A 342 -8.70 -26.28 -4.37
CA MET A 342 -8.94 -27.50 -3.62
C MET A 342 -8.15 -27.53 -2.29
N MET A 343 -7.87 -26.37 -1.71
CA MET A 343 -7.28 -26.25 -0.37
C MET A 343 -8.11 -25.30 0.51
N GLN A 344 -8.15 -25.59 1.80
CA GLN A 344 -8.65 -24.62 2.79
C GLN A 344 -7.70 -23.41 2.89
N GLY A 345 -8.21 -22.32 3.46
CA GLY A 345 -7.43 -21.14 3.85
C GLY A 345 -7.78 -20.71 5.27
N PHE A 346 -6.83 -20.09 5.97
CA PHE A 346 -6.98 -19.73 7.37
C PHE A 346 -6.27 -18.42 7.68
N GLY A 347 -6.88 -17.57 8.53
CA GLY A 347 -6.24 -16.37 9.07
C GLY A 347 -5.08 -16.66 10.03
N VAL A 348 -4.97 -17.91 10.51
CA VAL A 348 -4.03 -18.44 11.53
C VAL A 348 -4.21 -17.80 12.91
N HIS A 349 -4.02 -16.49 13.00
CA HIS A 349 -4.12 -15.70 14.22
C HIS A 349 -5.55 -15.62 14.72
N THR A 350 -5.69 -15.39 16.03
CA THR A 350 -6.93 -14.85 16.58
C THR A 350 -6.97 -13.34 16.31
N PHE A 351 -8.07 -12.86 15.74
CA PHE A 351 -8.40 -11.43 15.60
C PHE A 351 -9.56 -11.09 16.53
N ARG A 352 -9.99 -9.83 16.53
CA ARG A 352 -11.19 -9.37 17.23
C ARG A 352 -12.23 -8.86 16.24
N LEU A 353 -13.49 -9.20 16.49
CA LEU A 353 -14.65 -8.49 15.97
C LEU A 353 -15.08 -7.46 17.00
N VAL A 354 -15.56 -6.29 16.57
CA VAL A 354 -16.07 -5.21 17.41
C VAL A 354 -17.37 -4.68 16.80
N ASN A 355 -18.48 -4.71 17.54
CA ASN A 355 -19.79 -4.23 17.05
C ASN A 355 -20.00 -2.71 17.26
N ASP A 356 -21.15 -2.20 16.80
CA ASP A 356 -21.51 -0.77 16.92
C ASP A 356 -21.64 -0.29 18.40
N ASP A 357 -21.92 -1.20 19.34
CA ASP A 357 -22.00 -0.94 20.78
C ASP A 357 -20.62 -1.01 21.48
N GLY A 358 -19.57 -1.46 20.78
CA GLY A 358 -18.22 -1.66 21.31
C GLY A 358 -17.98 -3.03 21.97
N ASP A 359 -18.93 -3.96 21.96
CA ASP A 359 -18.68 -5.35 22.40
C ASP A 359 -17.61 -5.97 21.50
N SER A 360 -16.67 -6.69 22.12
CA SER A 360 -15.61 -7.38 21.39
C SER A 360 -15.66 -8.90 21.57
N ARG A 361 -15.40 -9.64 20.49
CA ARG A 361 -15.32 -11.11 20.46
C ARG A 361 -14.08 -11.56 19.71
N PHE A 362 -13.47 -12.65 20.15
CA PHE A 362 -12.38 -13.29 19.41
C PHE A 362 -12.91 -14.01 18.17
N VAL A 363 -12.11 -14.02 17.11
CA VAL A 363 -12.40 -14.73 15.87
C VAL A 363 -11.16 -15.39 15.26
N LYS A 364 -11.30 -16.61 14.75
CA LYS A 364 -10.40 -17.17 13.72
C LYS A 364 -11.14 -17.29 12.39
N PHE A 365 -10.49 -16.86 11.30
CA PHE A 365 -11.05 -16.81 9.95
C PHE A 365 -10.69 -18.07 9.14
N HIS A 366 -11.65 -18.57 8.36
CA HIS A 366 -11.56 -19.80 7.57
C HIS A 366 -12.07 -19.60 6.14
N TRP A 367 -11.51 -20.35 5.19
CA TRP A 367 -11.96 -20.50 3.81
C TRP A 367 -12.10 -21.99 3.50
N ASN A 368 -13.32 -22.43 3.17
CA ASN A 368 -13.62 -23.81 2.81
C ASN A 368 -13.84 -23.91 1.28
N PRO A 369 -13.04 -24.70 0.54
CA PRO A 369 -13.16 -24.80 -0.92
C PRO A 369 -14.42 -25.56 -1.31
N MET A 370 -15.27 -24.95 -2.14
CA MET A 370 -16.50 -25.61 -2.64
C MET A 370 -16.19 -26.81 -3.56
N ALA A 371 -14.98 -26.88 -4.11
CA ALA A 371 -14.49 -27.99 -4.92
C ALA A 371 -13.89 -29.15 -4.09
N GLY A 372 -14.05 -29.14 -2.76
CA GLY A 372 -13.48 -30.13 -1.85
C GLY A 372 -12.01 -29.87 -1.52
N THR A 373 -11.46 -30.57 -0.52
CA THR A 373 -10.03 -30.48 -0.17
C THR A 373 -9.30 -31.68 -0.74
N HIS A 374 -8.39 -31.44 -1.69
CA HIS A 374 -7.69 -32.48 -2.45
C HIS A 374 -6.21 -32.15 -2.65
N SER A 375 -5.37 -33.19 -2.58
CA SER A 375 -3.91 -33.11 -2.70
C SER A 375 -3.38 -34.10 -3.73
N LEU A 376 -2.16 -33.85 -4.19
CA LEU A 376 -1.33 -34.75 -4.99
C LEU A 376 -0.71 -35.82 -4.09
N ASP A 377 -0.21 -36.92 -4.68
CA ASP A 377 0.84 -37.73 -4.04
C ASP A 377 2.21 -37.03 -4.16
N TRP A 378 3.18 -37.38 -3.31
CA TRP A 378 4.51 -36.78 -3.36
C TRP A 378 5.29 -37.10 -4.65
N ASP A 379 5.23 -38.34 -5.14
CA ASP A 379 5.89 -38.76 -6.39
C ASP A 379 5.23 -38.09 -7.62
N GLU A 380 3.91 -37.91 -7.58
CA GLU A 380 3.17 -37.10 -8.56
C GLU A 380 3.60 -35.63 -8.51
N ALA A 381 3.60 -35.01 -7.32
CA ALA A 381 3.95 -33.60 -7.13
C ALA A 381 5.37 -33.26 -7.61
N VAL A 382 6.34 -34.15 -7.34
CA VAL A 382 7.73 -34.03 -7.82
C VAL A 382 7.77 -34.14 -9.34
N LYS A 383 7.08 -35.13 -9.95
CA LYS A 383 7.04 -35.30 -11.41
C LYS A 383 6.39 -34.12 -12.13
N ILE A 384 5.29 -33.58 -11.59
CA ILE A 384 4.65 -32.38 -12.12
C ILE A 384 5.59 -31.18 -12.01
N SER A 385 6.34 -31.02 -10.91
CA SER A 385 7.22 -29.85 -10.75
C SER A 385 8.33 -29.73 -11.81
N GLY A 386 8.75 -30.86 -12.39
CA GLY A 386 9.68 -30.90 -13.54
C GLY A 386 9.01 -30.90 -14.93
N ALA A 387 7.73 -31.27 -15.03
CA ALA A 387 6.99 -31.36 -16.30
C ALA A 387 6.20 -30.08 -16.63
N ASP A 388 5.60 -29.44 -15.62
CA ASP A 388 4.92 -28.16 -15.70
C ASP A 388 5.08 -27.39 -14.38
N ALA A 389 6.17 -26.62 -14.27
CA ALA A 389 6.44 -25.79 -13.09
C ALA A 389 5.36 -24.72 -12.82
N ASP A 390 4.51 -24.43 -13.82
CA ASP A 390 3.40 -23.46 -13.74
C ASP A 390 2.03 -24.12 -13.52
N PHE A 391 1.97 -25.40 -13.12
CA PHE A 391 0.73 -26.18 -13.03
C PHE A 391 -0.42 -25.52 -12.23
N HIS A 392 -0.17 -24.93 -11.07
CA HIS A 392 -1.24 -24.29 -10.28
C HIS A 392 -1.61 -22.89 -10.79
N ARG A 393 -0.66 -22.16 -11.40
CA ARG A 393 -0.94 -20.94 -12.17
C ARG A 393 -1.85 -21.25 -13.36
N ARG A 394 -1.57 -22.34 -14.07
CA ARG A 394 -2.35 -22.83 -15.21
C ARG A 394 -3.75 -23.28 -14.80
N ASP A 395 -3.87 -24.19 -13.83
CA ASP A 395 -5.16 -24.69 -13.34
C ASP A 395 -6.07 -23.55 -12.85
N LEU A 396 -5.53 -22.54 -12.15
CA LEU A 396 -6.29 -21.36 -11.75
C LEU A 396 -6.78 -20.54 -12.95
N TRP A 397 -5.91 -20.26 -13.92
CA TRP A 397 -6.21 -19.40 -15.07
C TRP A 397 -7.22 -20.06 -16.01
N GLU A 398 -6.98 -21.31 -16.39
CA GLU A 398 -7.83 -22.09 -17.31
C GLU A 398 -9.18 -22.46 -16.66
N ALA A 399 -9.24 -22.64 -15.34
CA ALA A 399 -10.50 -22.80 -14.61
C ALA A 399 -11.38 -21.55 -14.68
N ILE A 400 -10.78 -20.35 -14.62
CA ILE A 400 -11.52 -19.10 -14.74
C ILE A 400 -11.98 -18.87 -16.18
N GLU A 401 -11.14 -19.13 -17.19
CA GLU A 401 -11.53 -19.00 -18.61
C GLU A 401 -12.61 -20.01 -19.04
N SER A 402 -12.62 -21.21 -18.44
CA SER A 402 -13.65 -22.24 -18.69
C SER A 402 -14.93 -22.04 -17.84
N GLY A 403 -14.99 -21.02 -16.98
CA GLY A 403 -16.13 -20.77 -16.09
C GLY A 403 -16.25 -21.73 -14.90
N ALA A 404 -15.26 -22.61 -14.70
CA ALA A 404 -15.12 -23.50 -13.54
C ALA A 404 -14.51 -22.75 -12.34
N TYR A 405 -15.12 -21.60 -12.01
CA TYR A 405 -14.60 -20.60 -11.07
C TYR A 405 -14.18 -21.18 -9.72
N PRO A 406 -13.02 -20.76 -9.16
CA PRO A 406 -12.70 -20.96 -7.75
C PRO A 406 -13.78 -20.36 -6.85
N GLU A 407 -14.47 -21.20 -6.07
CA GLU A 407 -15.41 -20.76 -5.04
C GLU A 407 -14.97 -21.25 -3.65
N TYR A 408 -15.06 -20.36 -2.66
CA TYR A 408 -14.74 -20.65 -1.27
C TYR A 408 -15.82 -20.08 -0.36
N GLU A 409 -16.35 -20.90 0.54
CA GLU A 409 -17.19 -20.42 1.64
C GLU A 409 -16.30 -19.78 2.71
N PHE A 410 -16.64 -18.56 3.13
CA PHE A 410 -15.98 -17.86 4.23
C PHE A 410 -16.61 -18.27 5.56
N GLY A 411 -15.76 -18.56 6.54
CA GLY A 411 -16.17 -19.04 7.85
C GLY A 411 -15.50 -18.31 9.00
N MET A 412 -16.19 -18.22 10.13
CA MET A 412 -15.69 -17.62 11.37
C MET A 412 -15.91 -18.57 12.55
N GLN A 413 -14.85 -18.88 13.31
CA GLN A 413 -14.97 -19.39 14.68
C GLN A 413 -15.07 -18.19 15.62
N ILE A 414 -16.25 -17.87 16.14
CA ILE A 414 -16.48 -16.69 17.00
C ILE A 414 -16.67 -17.15 18.45
N PHE A 415 -15.89 -16.59 19.36
CA PHE A 415 -15.90 -16.98 20.79
C PHE A 415 -15.57 -15.80 21.72
N THR A 416 -15.85 -15.98 23.01
CA THR A 416 -15.59 -14.96 24.05
C THR A 416 -14.25 -15.20 24.76
N GLU A 417 -13.75 -14.20 25.50
CA GLU A 417 -12.52 -14.35 26.28
C GLU A 417 -12.70 -15.40 27.39
N GLU A 418 -13.86 -15.40 28.06
CA GLU A 418 -14.23 -16.38 29.08
C GLU A 418 -14.43 -17.79 28.49
N GLN A 419 -14.56 -17.95 27.16
CA GLN A 419 -14.45 -19.26 26.50
C GLN A 419 -12.99 -19.64 26.26
N ALA A 420 -12.15 -18.69 25.80
CA ALA A 420 -10.72 -18.90 25.57
C ALA A 420 -9.98 -19.32 26.84
N GLU A 421 -10.27 -18.69 27.99
CA GLU A 421 -9.74 -19.03 29.32
C GLU A 421 -9.97 -20.50 29.75
N LYS A 422 -10.94 -21.18 29.12
CA LYS A 422 -11.31 -22.57 29.43
C LYS A 422 -10.64 -23.60 28.51
N PHE A 423 -9.91 -23.16 27.48
CA PHE A 423 -9.18 -24.06 26.58
C PHE A 423 -7.84 -24.47 27.19
N SER A 424 -7.32 -25.63 26.78
CA SER A 424 -6.02 -26.17 27.26
C SER A 424 -4.80 -25.55 26.55
N PHE A 425 -5.00 -24.46 25.82
CA PHE A 425 -4.03 -23.78 24.97
C PHE A 425 -4.39 -22.29 24.87
N ASP A 426 -3.40 -21.43 24.66
CA ASP A 426 -3.65 -20.02 24.39
C ASP A 426 -4.16 -19.84 22.95
N VAL A 427 -5.21 -19.02 22.78
CA VAL A 427 -5.78 -18.67 21.48
C VAL A 427 -4.93 -17.64 20.73
N LEU A 428 -4.06 -16.91 21.44
CA LEU A 428 -3.08 -15.96 20.91
C LEU A 428 -1.79 -16.64 20.39
N ASP A 429 -1.65 -17.94 20.63
CA ASP A 429 -0.53 -18.74 20.13
C ASP A 429 -0.79 -19.19 18.68
N ALA A 430 -0.07 -18.59 17.74
CA ALA A 430 -0.15 -18.90 16.30
C ALA A 430 0.19 -20.37 15.96
N THR A 431 0.81 -21.14 16.86
CA THR A 431 1.06 -22.58 16.69
C THR A 431 -0.15 -23.45 17.07
N LYS A 432 -1.27 -22.87 17.52
CA LYS A 432 -2.46 -23.59 18.02
C LYS A 432 -3.72 -23.34 17.17
N ILE A 433 -4.40 -24.43 16.84
CA ILE A 433 -5.78 -24.38 16.32
C ILE A 433 -6.76 -24.14 17.47
N VAL A 434 -7.92 -23.56 17.15
CA VAL A 434 -9.14 -23.81 17.93
C VAL A 434 -9.84 -24.99 17.24
N PRO A 435 -9.98 -26.17 17.87
CA PRO A 435 -10.68 -27.30 17.27
C PRO A 435 -12.14 -26.95 16.93
N GLU A 436 -12.63 -27.43 15.79
CA GLU A 436 -13.99 -27.14 15.32
C GLU A 436 -15.06 -27.79 16.22
N GLU A 437 -14.68 -28.84 16.96
CA GLU A 437 -15.49 -29.49 17.98
C GLU A 437 -15.63 -28.66 19.28
N LEU A 438 -14.76 -27.67 19.50
CA LEU A 438 -14.87 -26.73 20.63
C LEU A 438 -15.55 -25.41 20.22
N VAL A 439 -15.24 -24.90 19.03
CA VAL A 439 -15.91 -23.75 18.42
C VAL A 439 -16.17 -24.05 16.95
N PRO A 440 -17.42 -24.30 16.53
CA PRO A 440 -17.73 -24.63 15.14
C PRO A 440 -17.49 -23.43 14.23
N VAL A 441 -17.03 -23.69 13.00
CA VAL A 441 -16.93 -22.68 11.95
C VAL A 441 -18.35 -22.28 11.53
N THR A 442 -18.70 -21.01 11.74
CA THR A 442 -19.97 -20.43 11.28
C THR A 442 -19.80 -19.92 9.85
N PRO A 443 -20.56 -20.39 8.85
CA PRO A 443 -20.56 -19.82 7.49
C PRO A 443 -21.08 -18.38 7.50
N VAL A 444 -20.41 -17.48 6.77
CA VAL A 444 -20.72 -16.03 6.78
C VAL A 444 -20.84 -15.38 5.39
N GLY A 445 -20.45 -16.10 4.33
CA GLY A 445 -20.54 -15.63 2.96
C GLY A 445 -19.76 -16.51 1.99
N LYS A 446 -19.76 -16.18 0.71
CA LYS A 446 -19.02 -16.90 -0.33
C LYS A 446 -18.15 -15.97 -1.16
N MET A 447 -16.94 -16.39 -1.48
CA MET A 447 -16.05 -15.75 -2.45
C MET A 447 -16.03 -16.52 -3.76
N VAL A 448 -16.14 -15.82 -4.88
CA VAL A 448 -16.08 -16.36 -6.24
C VAL A 448 -15.03 -15.61 -7.04
N LEU A 449 -14.02 -16.31 -7.57
CA LEU A 449 -12.99 -15.73 -8.43
C LEU A 449 -13.36 -15.93 -9.89
N ASN A 450 -13.65 -14.85 -10.61
CA ASN A 450 -14.32 -14.90 -11.91
C ASN A 450 -13.60 -14.13 -13.03
N ARG A 451 -12.41 -13.57 -12.77
CA ARG A 451 -11.61 -12.88 -13.80
C ARG A 451 -10.11 -12.99 -13.54
N ASN A 452 -9.35 -13.37 -14.56
CA ASN A 452 -7.90 -13.29 -14.57
C ASN A 452 -7.43 -11.82 -14.71
N PRO A 453 -6.25 -11.45 -14.17
CA PRO A 453 -5.66 -10.12 -14.37
C PRO A 453 -5.31 -9.88 -15.83
N ASP A 454 -5.37 -8.64 -16.29
CA ASP A 454 -5.04 -8.26 -17.67
C ASP A 454 -3.51 -8.22 -17.88
N ASN A 455 -2.76 -7.89 -16.82
CA ASN A 455 -1.30 -7.91 -16.81
C ASN A 455 -0.75 -8.40 -15.46
N PHE A 456 -0.06 -9.55 -15.50
CA PHE A 456 0.52 -10.19 -14.30
C PHE A 456 1.47 -9.27 -13.51
N PHE A 457 2.24 -8.39 -14.17
CA PHE A 457 3.18 -7.51 -13.47
C PHE A 457 2.47 -6.30 -12.82
N ALA A 458 1.53 -5.69 -13.53
CA ALA A 458 0.74 -4.55 -13.03
C ALA A 458 -0.15 -4.94 -11.83
N GLU A 459 -0.66 -6.17 -11.82
CA GLU A 459 -1.65 -6.62 -10.84
C GLU A 459 -1.06 -7.65 -9.86
N THR A 460 -0.67 -8.84 -10.33
CA THR A 460 -0.20 -9.95 -9.46
C THR A 460 1.15 -9.68 -8.79
N GLU A 461 2.11 -9.04 -9.48
CA GLU A 461 3.41 -8.76 -8.89
C GLU A 461 3.42 -7.48 -8.05
N GLN A 462 2.77 -6.40 -8.52
CA GLN A 462 2.74 -5.13 -7.78
C GLN A 462 1.67 -5.03 -6.67
N VAL A 463 0.73 -5.99 -6.54
CA VAL A 463 -0.18 -5.97 -5.38
C VAL A 463 0.60 -6.08 -4.06
N ALA A 464 0.24 -5.21 -3.12
CA ALA A 464 0.65 -5.21 -1.73
C ALA A 464 -0.56 -5.57 -0.85
N PHE A 465 -0.46 -6.71 -0.18
CA PHE A 465 -1.31 -7.04 0.96
C PHE A 465 -0.56 -6.63 2.23
N CYS A 466 -1.26 -6.19 3.28
CA CYS A 466 -0.64 -5.86 4.56
C CYS A 466 -1.51 -6.29 5.75
N ALA A 467 -0.93 -7.00 6.72
CA ALA A 467 -1.66 -7.41 7.93
C ALA A 467 -2.20 -6.23 8.75
N ALA A 468 -1.64 -5.03 8.58
CA ALA A 468 -2.13 -3.80 9.20
C ALA A 468 -3.38 -3.20 8.54
N HIS A 469 -3.75 -3.62 7.32
CA HIS A 469 -4.93 -3.11 6.62
C HIS A 469 -6.20 -3.79 7.16
N ILE A 470 -6.74 -3.26 8.26
CA ILE A 470 -8.07 -3.57 8.80
C ILE A 470 -9.05 -2.42 8.56
N VAL A 471 -10.35 -2.71 8.68
CA VAL A 471 -11.46 -1.75 8.57
C VAL A 471 -12.22 -1.68 9.90
N PRO A 472 -12.98 -0.60 10.17
CA PRO A 472 -13.76 -0.47 11.40
C PRO A 472 -14.62 -1.71 11.69
N GLY A 473 -14.70 -2.11 12.95
CA GLY A 473 -15.38 -3.33 13.39
C GLY A 473 -14.54 -4.62 13.32
N LEU A 474 -13.32 -4.54 12.82
CA LEU A 474 -12.25 -5.53 13.02
C LEU A 474 -11.14 -4.90 13.86
N ASP A 475 -10.47 -5.70 14.69
CA ASP A 475 -9.28 -5.27 15.45
C ASP A 475 -8.31 -6.45 15.69
N PHE A 476 -7.12 -6.16 16.18
CA PHE A 476 -6.07 -7.15 16.45
C PHE A 476 -6.21 -7.80 17.82
N SER A 477 -5.52 -8.92 18.02
CA SER A 477 -5.27 -9.51 19.34
C SER A 477 -3.79 -9.37 19.71
N ASN A 478 -3.43 -9.76 20.94
CA ASN A 478 -2.05 -9.73 21.43
C ASN A 478 -1.21 -10.95 20.96
N ASP A 479 -1.58 -11.61 19.86
CA ASP A 479 -0.78 -12.65 19.19
C ASP A 479 0.59 -12.05 18.77
N PRO A 480 1.72 -12.52 19.33
CA PRO A 480 3.02 -11.86 19.16
C PRO A 480 3.62 -12.08 17.76
N LEU A 481 3.18 -13.09 17.01
CA LEU A 481 3.50 -13.21 15.60
C LEU A 481 2.72 -12.19 14.76
N LEU A 482 1.42 -12.00 15.04
CA LEU A 482 0.59 -10.99 14.37
C LEU A 482 1.16 -9.57 14.60
N ALA A 483 1.56 -9.26 15.83
CA ALA A 483 2.10 -7.95 16.20
C ALA A 483 3.30 -7.53 15.31
N GLY A 484 4.25 -8.43 15.05
CA GLY A 484 5.37 -8.13 14.14
C GLY A 484 4.97 -8.09 12.66
N ARG A 485 3.94 -8.84 12.23
CA ARG A 485 3.41 -8.79 10.86
C ARG A 485 2.78 -7.42 10.55
N ILE A 486 2.13 -6.77 11.52
CA ILE A 486 1.55 -5.42 11.36
C ILE A 486 2.62 -4.42 10.90
N HIS A 487 3.84 -4.48 11.45
CA HIS A 487 4.96 -3.64 11.01
C HIS A 487 5.55 -4.09 9.65
N SER A 488 5.97 -5.36 9.56
CA SER A 488 6.84 -5.83 8.47
C SER A 488 6.24 -5.68 7.07
N TYR A 489 4.93 -5.88 6.94
CA TYR A 489 4.27 -5.83 5.63
C TYR A 489 4.15 -4.42 5.04
N GLN A 490 4.19 -3.37 5.86
CA GLN A 490 4.24 -1.98 5.40
C GLN A 490 5.65 -1.61 4.96
N ASP A 491 6.65 -1.94 5.79
CA ASP A 491 8.07 -1.62 5.56
C ASP A 491 8.59 -2.23 4.24
N THR A 492 8.33 -3.53 4.02
CA THR A 492 8.87 -4.23 2.85
C THR A 492 8.40 -3.67 1.50
N GLN A 493 7.29 -2.92 1.44
CA GLN A 493 6.85 -2.28 0.20
C GLN A 493 7.74 -1.07 -0.20
N ILE A 494 8.42 -0.43 0.76
CA ILE A 494 9.23 0.77 0.51
C ILE A 494 10.36 0.45 -0.47
N SER A 495 11.03 -0.70 -0.31
CA SER A 495 12.06 -1.19 -1.23
C SER A 495 11.47 -1.95 -2.42
N ARG A 496 10.46 -2.80 -2.20
CA ARG A 496 9.88 -3.68 -3.23
C ARG A 496 9.09 -2.93 -4.31
N LEU A 497 8.37 -1.86 -3.92
CA LEU A 497 7.53 -1.03 -4.79
C LEU A 497 8.02 0.42 -4.90
N GLY A 498 9.28 0.68 -4.50
CA GLY A 498 10.00 1.93 -4.78
C GLY A 498 9.61 3.16 -3.95
N GLY A 499 8.69 3.05 -2.99
CA GLY A 499 8.39 4.14 -2.07
C GLY A 499 7.04 4.04 -1.33
N PRO A 500 6.64 5.09 -0.59
CA PRO A 500 5.42 5.10 0.22
C PRO A 500 4.12 5.23 -0.59
N ASN A 501 4.19 5.70 -1.85
CA ASN A 501 3.03 5.85 -2.74
C ASN A 501 2.59 4.54 -3.42
N PHE A 502 3.03 3.36 -2.92
CA PHE A 502 2.61 2.07 -3.48
C PHE A 502 1.09 1.84 -3.45
N HIS A 503 0.37 2.59 -2.61
CA HIS A 503 -1.09 2.61 -2.52
C HIS A 503 -1.76 3.32 -3.71
N GLU A 504 -1.03 4.12 -4.50
CA GLU A 504 -1.54 4.77 -5.72
C GLU A 504 -1.40 3.87 -6.97
N ILE A 505 -0.60 2.79 -6.87
CA ILE A 505 -0.53 1.73 -7.89
C ILE A 505 -1.94 1.14 -8.06
N PRO A 506 -2.48 1.04 -9.30
CA PRO A 506 -3.91 0.82 -9.52
C PRO A 506 -4.55 -0.39 -8.81
N ILE A 507 -3.83 -1.51 -8.66
CA ILE A 507 -4.33 -2.70 -7.96
C ILE A 507 -4.37 -2.56 -6.42
N ASN A 508 -3.63 -1.60 -5.86
CA ASN A 508 -3.56 -1.33 -4.42
C ASN A 508 -4.52 -0.23 -3.97
N ALA A 509 -4.99 0.61 -4.90
CA ALA A 509 -5.86 1.73 -4.61
C ALA A 509 -7.20 1.26 -4.00
N PRO A 510 -7.71 1.92 -2.95
CA PRO A 510 -9.02 1.62 -2.40
C PRO A 510 -10.14 2.22 -3.24
N VAL A 511 -11.30 1.57 -3.29
CA VAL A 511 -12.53 2.13 -3.90
C VAL A 511 -13.13 3.26 -3.06
N ALA A 512 -12.97 3.19 -1.73
CA ALA A 512 -13.26 4.30 -0.82
C ALA A 512 -12.15 5.39 -0.97
N PRO A 513 -12.48 6.63 -1.36
CA PRO A 513 -11.49 7.60 -1.83
C PRO A 513 -10.65 8.21 -0.69
N PRO A 514 -9.32 8.02 -0.66
CA PRO A 514 -8.49 8.45 0.45
C PRO A 514 -8.19 9.96 0.36
N HIS A 515 -8.45 10.66 1.45
CA HIS A 515 -8.20 12.10 1.60
C HIS A 515 -7.48 12.34 2.92
N ASN A 516 -6.23 12.82 2.88
CA ASN A 516 -5.38 13.04 4.06
C ASN A 516 -4.31 14.13 3.79
N ASN A 517 -3.42 14.35 4.76
CA ASN A 517 -2.37 15.38 4.70
C ASN A 517 -0.97 14.84 4.33
N GLN A 518 -0.84 13.59 3.87
CA GLN A 518 0.43 13.04 3.36
C GLN A 518 0.71 13.60 1.96
N ARG A 519 1.97 13.92 1.65
CA ARG A 519 2.41 14.54 0.39
C ARG A 519 3.74 13.95 -0.08
N ASP A 520 4.15 14.33 -1.28
CA ASP A 520 5.44 14.01 -1.89
C ASP A 520 5.71 12.49 -1.99
N GLY A 521 6.96 12.06 -1.81
CA GLY A 521 7.39 10.68 -1.99
C GLY A 521 7.66 10.29 -3.45
N MET A 522 8.31 9.14 -3.66
CA MET A 522 8.61 8.61 -4.99
C MET A 522 7.32 8.27 -5.75
N HIS A 523 7.31 8.48 -7.07
CA HIS A 523 6.19 8.15 -7.98
C HIS A 523 4.81 8.66 -7.52
N ARG A 524 4.74 9.86 -6.93
CA ARG A 524 3.48 10.48 -6.52
C ARG A 524 2.55 10.69 -7.73
N GLN A 525 1.32 10.15 -7.68
CA GLN A 525 0.31 10.26 -8.73
C GLN A 525 -0.76 11.31 -8.43
N ALA A 526 -1.31 11.37 -7.21
CA ALA A 526 -2.34 12.35 -6.87
C ALA A 526 -1.72 13.72 -6.53
N ILE A 527 -2.16 14.74 -7.27
CA ILE A 527 -1.74 16.15 -7.21
C ILE A 527 -2.67 16.92 -6.27
#